data_AF-A0A6C0IR94-F1
#
_entry.id   AF-A0A6C0IR94-F1
#
_cell.length_a   1.000
_cell.length_b   1.000
_cell.length_c   1.000
_cell.angle_alpha   90.00
_cell.angle_beta   90.00
_cell.angle_gamma   90.00
#
_symmetry.space_group_name_H-M   'P 1'
#
loop_
_entity.id
_entity.type
_entity.pdbx_description
1 polymer ?
#
loop_
_entity_poly.entity_id
_entity_poly.type
_entity_poly.pdbx_seq_one_letter_code
_entity_poly.pdbx_strand_id
1 'polypeptide(L)' 'MSLSISLDYLKDIENKNYKIDPMKFQKMLFIYNAIEDGWSLKKKNGCYIFSKKTNNKKEVIKDEYLAKFMKANLELQDFI' A
#
# COMPACT_ATOMS: atom_id res chain seq x y z
N MET A 1 -17.10 8.35 -7.49
CA MET A 1 -16.06 9.15 -6.83
C MET A 1 -14.79 9.03 -7.66
N SER A 2 -14.31 10.13 -8.23
CA SER A 2 -13.05 10.18 -8.98
C SER A 2 -11.94 10.63 -8.05
N LEU A 3 -10.93 9.80 -7.84
CA LEU A 3 -9.75 10.17 -7.07
C LEU A 3 -8.78 10.93 -8.00
N SER A 4 -8.60 12.22 -7.75
CA SER A 4 -7.57 13.04 -8.43
C SER A 4 -6.36 13.16 -7.52
N ILE A 5 -5.27 12.48 -7.87
CA ILE A 5 -4.00 12.57 -7.14
C ILE A 5 -3.14 13.61 -7.85
N SER A 6 -2.74 14.67 -7.14
CA SER A 6 -1.72 15.59 -7.63
C SER A 6 -0.35 14.94 -7.46
N LEU A 7 0.36 14.72 -8.57
CA LEU A 7 1.70 14.12 -8.60
C LEU A 7 2.77 15.21 -8.76
N ASP A 8 2.69 16.25 -7.93
CA ASP A 8 3.56 17.44 -8.00
C ASP A 8 5.07 17.14 -7.86
N TYR A 9 5.42 15.98 -7.29
CA TYR A 9 6.81 15.49 -7.20
C TYR A 9 7.28 14.75 -8.46
N LEU A 10 6.41 14.60 -9.46
CA LEU A 10 6.71 13.99 -10.76
C LEU A 10 6.71 15.04 -11.88
N LYS A 11 6.90 16.33 -11.58
CA LYS A 11 6.86 17.43 -12.57
C LYS A 11 7.82 17.23 -13.75
N ASP A 12 8.97 16.60 -13.54
CA ASP A 12 9.91 16.27 -14.62
C ASP A 12 9.42 15.12 -15.55
N ILE A 13 8.25 14.53 -15.24
CA ILE A 13 7.63 13.40 -15.93
C ILE A 13 6.43 13.86 -16.81
N GLU A 14 6.13 15.18 -16.83
CA GLU A 14 4.93 15.80 -17.43
C GLU A 14 4.64 15.42 -18.90
N ASN A 15 5.60 14.89 -19.65
CA ASN A 15 5.44 14.55 -21.06
C ASN A 15 5.21 13.05 -21.36
N LYS A 16 4.92 12.22 -20.37
CA LYS A 16 4.70 10.78 -20.58
C LYS A 16 3.41 10.30 -19.92
N ASN A 17 2.55 9.66 -20.72
CA ASN A 17 1.35 8.97 -20.24
C ASN A 17 1.72 7.69 -19.49
N TYR A 18 1.97 7.80 -18.17
CA TYR A 18 2.19 6.64 -17.33
C TYR A 18 0.87 5.99 -16.94
N LYS A 19 0.69 4.74 -17.35
CA LYS A 19 -0.39 3.89 -16.83
C LYS A 19 0.08 3.30 -15.52
N ILE A 20 -0.56 3.70 -14.42
CA ILE A 20 -0.37 3.08 -13.12
C ILE A 20 -1.35 1.91 -13.02
N ASP A 21 -0.83 0.73 -12.67
CA ASP A 21 -1.66 -0.41 -12.32
C ASP A 21 -2.38 -0.11 -11.00
N PRO A 22 -3.73 -0.02 -10.99
CA PRO A 22 -4.49 0.33 -9.79
C PRO A 22 -4.20 -0.61 -8.61
N MET A 23 -3.96 -1.90 -8.88
CA MET A 23 -3.70 -2.88 -7.83
C MET A 23 -2.32 -2.68 -7.19
N LYS A 24 -1.32 -2.28 -7.98
CA LYS A 24 0.00 -1.90 -7.44
C LYS A 24 -0.08 -0.63 -6.61
N PHE A 25 -0.85 0.36 -7.07
CA PHE A 25 -1.04 1.61 -6.33
C PHE A 25 -1.73 1.37 -4.98
N GLN A 26 -2.78 0.55 -4.95
CA GLN A 26 -3.42 0.14 -3.70
C GLN A 26 -2.47 -0.59 -2.75
N LYS A 27 -1.56 -1.44 -3.26
CA LYS A 27 -0.50 -2.07 -2.43
C LYS A 27 0.42 -1.03 -1.81
N MET A 28 0.79 0.01 -2.56
CA MET A 28 1.65 1.08 -2.06
C MET A 28 0.96 1.85 -0.93
N LEU A 29 -0.31 2.24 -1.11
CA LEU A 29 -1.09 2.91 -0.07
C LEU A 29 -1.24 2.06 1.19
N PHE A 30 -1.58 0.78 1.05
CA PHE A 30 -1.73 -0.13 2.20
C PHE A 30 -0.43 -0.28 2.99
N ILE A 31 0.69 -0.45 2.28
CA ILE A 31 2.01 -0.56 2.90
C ILE A 31 2.37 0.75 3.62
N TYR A 32 2.11 1.90 2.99
CA TYR A 32 2.37 3.20 3.58
C TYR A 32 1.59 3.38 4.89
N ASN A 33 0.28 3.14 4.87
CA ASN A 33 -0.56 3.26 6.06
C ASN A 33 -0.11 2.33 7.19
N ALA A 34 0.29 1.09 6.88
CA ALA A 34 0.80 0.17 7.89
C ALA A 34 2.10 0.69 8.53
N ILE A 35 2.99 1.30 7.74
CA ILE A 35 4.22 1.90 8.26
C ILE A 35 3.91 3.08 9.17
N GLU A 36 2.98 3.97 8.79
CA GLU A 36 2.54 5.11 9.62
C GLU A 36 1.90 4.64 10.94
N ASP A 37 1.15 3.54 10.93
CA ASP A 37 0.64 2.90 12.16
C ASP A 37 1.76 2.23 12.99
N GLY A 38 3.02 2.22 12.54
CA GLY A 38 4.17 1.70 13.26
C GLY A 38 4.48 0.21 13.02
N TRP A 39 3.95 -0.37 11.94
CA TRP A 39 4.37 -1.69 11.49
C TRP A 39 5.71 -1.62 10.74
N SER A 40 6.54 -2.63 10.95
CA SER A 40 7.72 -2.93 10.12
C SER A 40 7.36 -3.95 9.05
N LEU A 41 7.85 -3.75 7.82
CA LEU A 41 7.57 -4.62 6.69
C LEU A 41 8.84 -5.32 6.17
N LYS A 42 8.73 -6.61 5.85
CA LYS A 42 9.75 -7.37 5.09
C LYS A 42 9.10 -8.18 3.98
N LYS A 43 9.61 -8.10 2.75
CA LYS A 43 9.21 -8.99 1.65
C LYS A 43 10.20 -10.16 1.56
N LYS A 44 9.70 -11.40 1.64
CA LYS A 44 10.53 -12.61 1.53
C LYS A 44 9.71 -13.76 0.93
N ASN A 45 10.27 -14.50 -0.02
CA ASN A 45 9.67 -15.71 -0.61
C ASN A 45 8.21 -15.50 -1.07
N GLY A 46 7.93 -14.40 -1.78
CA GLY A 46 6.57 -14.10 -2.25
C GLY A 46 5.58 -13.76 -1.14
N CYS A 47 6.06 -13.41 0.07
CA CYS A 47 5.23 -13.01 1.20
C CYS A 47 5.66 -11.64 1.73
N TYR A 48 4.69 -10.89 2.24
CA TYR A 48 4.87 -9.71 3.05
C TYR A 48 4.74 -10.09 4.52
N ILE A 49 5.74 -9.71 5.32
CA ILE A 49 5.80 -9.96 6.74
C ILE A 49 5.67 -8.61 7.43
N PHE A 50 4.55 -8.40 8.10
CA PHE A 50 4.29 -7.23 8.94
C PHE A 50 4.63 -7.61 10.39
N SER A 51 5.35 -6.75 11.09
CA SER A 51 5.64 -6.93 12.52
C SER A 51 5.58 -5.61 13.27
N LYS A 52 4.92 -5.58 14.42
CA LYS A 52 4.79 -4.37 15.25
C LYS A 52 5.38 -4.64 16.62
N LYS A 53 6.46 -3.92 16.96
CA LYS A 53 7.24 -4.17 18.18
C LYS A 53 6.46 -3.83 19.44
N THR A 54 5.61 -2.80 19.39
CA THR A 54 4.86 -2.29 20.55
C THR A 54 3.87 -3.30 21.13
N ASN A 55 3.40 -4.27 20.34
CA ASN A 55 2.47 -5.31 20.79
C ASN A 55 2.93 -6.73 20.46
N ASN A 56 4.21 -6.92 20.05
CA ASN A 56 4.77 -8.19 19.59
C ASN A 56 3.91 -8.93 18.53
N LYS A 57 3.10 -8.22 17.73
CA LYS A 57 2.32 -8.83 16.67
C LYS A 57 3.17 -9.07 15.43
N LYS A 58 2.88 -10.19 14.75
CA LYS A 58 3.48 -10.55 13.47
C LYS A 58 2.43 -11.17 12.56
N GLU A 59 2.29 -10.64 11.36
CA GLU A 59 1.37 -11.11 10.35
C GLU A 59 2.15 -11.45 9.08
N VAL A 60 1.86 -12.60 8.48
CA VAL A 60 2.51 -13.07 7.24
C VAL A 60 1.44 -13.23 6.18
N ILE A 61 1.52 -12.40 5.15
CA ILE A 61 0.55 -12.34 4.07
C ILE A 61 1.25 -12.74 2.77
N LYS A 62 0.82 -13.81 2.11
CA LYS A 62 1.37 -14.12 0.77
C LYS A 62 0.93 -13.03 -0.22
N ASP A 63 1.77 -12.69 -1.19
CA ASP A 63 1.53 -11.61 -2.16
C ASP A 63 0.19 -11.80 -2.92
N GLU A 64 -0.15 -13.05 -3.22
CA GLU A 64 -1.42 -13.44 -3.86
C GLU A 64 -2.64 -13.20 -2.97
N TYR A 65 -2.50 -13.39 -1.66
CA TYR A 65 -3.54 -13.12 -0.68
C TYR A 65 -3.58 -11.65 -0.28
N LEU A 66 -2.48 -10.91 -0.38
CA LEU A 66 -2.44 -9.48 -0.09
C LEU A 66 -3.42 -8.73 -0.99
N ALA A 67 -3.46 -9.04 -2.29
CA ALA A 67 -4.43 -8.44 -3.20
C ALA A 67 -5.89 -8.73 -2.81
N LYS A 68 -6.19 -9.95 -2.35
CA LYS A 68 -7.54 -10.33 -1.89
C LYS A 68 -7.88 -9.67 -0.55
N PHE A 69 -6.94 -9.67 0.38
CA PHE A 69 -7.06 -9.06 1.70
C PHE A 69 -7.32 -7.57 1.58
N MET A 70 -6.54 -6.88 0.74
CA MET A 70 -6.73 -5.47 0.43
C MET A 70 -8.11 -5.19 -0.17
N LYS A 71 -8.57 -5.99 -1.14
CA LYS A 71 -9.93 -5.84 -1.68
C LYS A 71 -11.03 -5.98 -0.63
N ALA A 72 -10.79 -6.76 0.43
CA ALA A 72 -11.75 -7.01 1.49
C ALA A 72 -11.64 -6.04 2.68
N ASN A 73 -10.50 -5.35 2.84
CA ASN A 73 -10.19 -4.58 4.07
C ASN A 73 -9.61 -3.17 3.81
N LEU A 74 -9.45 -2.73 2.57
CA LEU A 74 -9.19 -1.30 2.28
C LEU A 74 -10.49 -0.54 2.36
N GLU A 75 -10.76 0.03 3.54
CA GLU A 75 -11.54 1.26 3.60
C GLU A 75 -10.61 2.41 3.24
N LEU A 76 -10.97 3.20 2.23
CA LEU A 76 -10.34 4.50 2.02
C LEU A 76 -10.72 5.34 3.23
N GLN A 77 -9.75 5.62 4.10
CA GLN A 77 -9.94 6.60 5.16
C GLN A 77 -10.10 7.97 4.50
N ASP A 78 -11.27 8.56 4.66
CA ASP A 78 -11.51 9.97 4.34
C ASP A 78 -10.66 10.81 5.30
N PHE A 79 -9.53 11.32 4.81
CA PHE A 79 -8.81 12.38 5.50
C PHE A 79 -9.61 13.68 5.27
N ILE A 80 -10.47 14.01 6.24
CA ILE A 80 -11.21 15.29 6.32
C ILE A 80 -10.23 16.42 6.63
#